data_AF-A0A1Q7Q6D4-F1
#
_entry.id   AF-A0A1Q7Q6D4-F1
#
_cell.length_a   1.000
_cell.length_b   1.000
_cell.length_c   1.000
_cell.angle_alpha   90.00
_cell.angle_beta   90.00
_cell.angle_gamma   90.00
#
_symmetry.space_group_name_H-M   'P 1'
#
loop_
_entity.id
_entity.type
_entity.pdbx_description
1 polymer ?
#
loop_
_entity_poly.entity_id
_entity_poly.type
_entity_poly.pdbx_seq_one_letter_code
_entity_poly.pdbx_strand_id
1 'polypeptide(L)'
;MQRHHAVRGHHDTVSAAGEGAGTVTSNPDGINCGSTCSASFASGTAVALTANPAPGSVFTGWAGGDCLGTAPCVVAMTAATSITAAFTRTFVLTVSAAGAGVGTVTSSPTSITCGAICSAAYASGTVVTLTATPGANSFFAGWSGGGCAGTAPCTLTLGGATVVTATFDVTRPFTFTDPDLSSGFSIIKAVHILELREAINTARINRGLRAISFTDPNLTGGSTTIQAVHIAELRAALDEAYAAGGTYTDPGLGVETTVVKAMHIRELRLAVQALP
;
A
#
# COMPACT_ATOMS: atom_id res chain seq x y z
N MET A 1 -22.55 71.98 -17.65
CA MET A 1 -22.56 71.15 -16.42
C MET A 1 -22.28 69.70 -16.81
N GLN A 2 -21.02 69.32 -16.96
CA GLN A 2 -20.65 67.90 -17.07
C GLN A 2 -20.92 67.28 -15.69
N ARG A 3 -21.96 66.47 -15.58
CA ARG A 3 -22.13 65.59 -14.41
C ARG A 3 -21.00 64.57 -14.50
N HIS A 4 -19.97 64.72 -13.66
CA HIS A 4 -19.10 63.59 -13.34
C HIS A 4 -19.99 62.52 -12.71
N HIS A 5 -20.33 61.49 -13.49
CA HIS A 5 -20.80 60.23 -12.93
C HIS A 5 -19.62 59.65 -12.15
N ALA A 6 -19.63 59.84 -10.84
CA ALA A 6 -18.78 59.07 -9.95
C ALA A 6 -19.22 57.61 -10.07
N VAL A 7 -18.49 56.82 -10.85
CA VAL A 7 -18.62 55.36 -10.84
C VAL A 7 -18.34 54.95 -9.40
N ARG A 8 -19.34 54.45 -8.68
CA ARG A 8 -19.10 53.87 -7.35
C ARG A 8 -18.26 52.63 -7.57
N GLY A 9 -17.00 52.71 -7.16
CA GLY A 9 -16.12 51.56 -7.10
C GLY A 9 -16.32 50.82 -5.79
N HIS A 10 -16.26 49.49 -5.84
CA HIS A 10 -16.20 48.65 -4.65
C HIS A 10 -14.82 48.03 -4.54
N HIS A 11 -14.32 47.91 -3.31
CA HIS A 11 -12.97 47.43 -3.03
C HIS A 11 -12.99 45.93 -2.78
N ASP A 12 -12.23 45.17 -3.56
CA ASP A 12 -12.00 43.75 -3.31
C ASP A 12 -10.63 43.57 -2.66
N THR A 13 -10.59 42.77 -1.60
CA THR A 13 -9.36 42.47 -0.85
C THR A 13 -9.13 40.97 -0.85
N VAL A 14 -7.99 40.55 -1.36
CA VAL A 14 -7.60 39.14 -1.41
C VAL A 14 -6.46 38.90 -0.43
N SER A 15 -6.51 37.78 0.27
CA SER A 15 -5.41 37.31 1.10
C SER A 15 -5.08 35.85 0.80
N ALA A 16 -3.83 35.45 1.05
CA ALA A 16 -3.41 34.07 1.02
C ALA A 16 -3.32 33.53 2.46
N ALA A 17 -3.74 32.28 2.67
CA ALA A 17 -3.68 31.60 3.96
C ALA A 17 -3.20 30.15 3.80
N GLY A 18 -2.87 29.51 4.92
CA GLY A 18 -2.35 28.15 4.99
C GLY A 18 -0.83 28.08 5.05
N GLU A 19 -0.28 26.87 5.09
CA GLU A 19 1.18 26.65 5.20
C GLU A 19 1.88 26.67 3.84
N GLY A 20 1.11 26.53 2.75
CA GLY A 20 1.59 26.61 1.38
C GLY A 20 1.75 28.05 0.91
N ALA A 21 2.45 28.22 -0.21
CA ALA A 21 2.63 29.51 -0.88
C ALA A 21 1.88 29.55 -2.21
N GLY A 22 1.47 30.74 -2.62
CA GLY A 22 0.81 30.98 -3.89
C GLY A 22 0.42 32.45 -4.03
N THR A 23 0.00 32.82 -5.23
CA THR A 23 -0.50 34.16 -5.54
C THR A 23 -1.92 34.07 -6.07
N VAL A 24 -2.67 35.18 -6.02
CA VAL A 24 -3.99 35.29 -6.63
C VAL A 24 -3.99 36.40 -7.65
N THR A 25 -4.52 36.15 -8.85
CA THR A 25 -4.72 37.17 -9.89
C THR A 25 -6.20 37.35 -10.19
N SER A 26 -6.58 38.51 -10.75
CA SER A 26 -7.96 38.80 -11.16
C SER A 26 -8.10 39.05 -12.67
N ASN A 27 -9.29 38.81 -13.20
CA ASN A 27 -9.76 39.34 -14.48
C ASN A 27 -11.14 40.01 -14.28
N PRO A 28 -11.32 41.32 -14.57
CA PRO A 28 -10.34 42.26 -15.10
C PRO A 28 -9.10 42.45 -14.21
N ASP A 29 -7.99 42.84 -14.82
CA ASP A 29 -6.71 43.00 -14.13
C ASP A 29 -6.82 44.08 -13.04
N GLY A 30 -6.29 43.78 -11.86
CA GLY A 30 -6.30 44.70 -10.72
C GLY A 30 -5.70 44.08 -9.46
N ILE A 31 -5.92 42.78 -9.26
CA ILE A 31 -5.33 42.02 -8.16
C ILE A 31 -4.19 41.16 -8.70
N ASN A 32 -3.03 41.23 -8.04
CA ASN A 32 -1.91 40.30 -8.17
C ASN A 32 -1.30 40.14 -6.78
N CYS A 33 -1.96 39.30 -5.97
CA CYS A 33 -1.69 39.15 -4.55
C CYS A 33 -0.40 38.34 -4.32
N GLY A 34 0.69 39.05 -4.54
CA GLY A 34 2.10 38.83 -4.18
C GLY A 34 2.79 40.19 -3.96
N SER A 35 2.28 41.25 -4.61
CA SER A 35 2.61 42.66 -4.34
C SER A 35 1.37 43.55 -4.16
N THR A 36 0.26 43.28 -4.87
CA THR A 36 -0.98 44.07 -4.82
C THR A 36 -2.18 43.17 -4.53
N CYS A 37 -2.62 43.18 -3.28
CA CYS A 37 -3.67 42.30 -2.77
C CYS A 37 -5.06 42.95 -2.71
N SER A 38 -5.23 44.16 -3.23
CA SER A 38 -6.52 44.80 -3.29
C SER A 38 -6.67 45.73 -4.49
N ALA A 39 -7.90 45.86 -4.98
CA ALA A 39 -8.22 46.73 -6.11
C ALA A 39 -9.68 47.22 -6.03
N SER A 40 -9.93 48.36 -6.68
CA SER A 40 -11.27 48.92 -6.83
C SER A 40 -11.81 48.61 -8.22
N PHE A 41 -12.96 47.95 -8.28
CA PHE A 41 -13.67 47.64 -9.52
C PHE A 41 -14.99 48.40 -9.58
N ALA A 42 -15.47 48.69 -10.78
CA ALA A 42 -16.75 49.37 -10.95
C ALA A 42 -17.90 48.51 -10.41
N SER A 43 -18.93 49.17 -9.85
CA SER A 43 -20.13 48.47 -9.39
C SER A 43 -20.76 47.62 -10.50
N GLY A 44 -21.04 46.36 -10.19
CA GLY A 44 -21.60 45.37 -11.11
C GLY A 44 -20.58 44.64 -11.98
N THR A 45 -19.28 44.97 -11.89
CA THR A 45 -18.24 44.21 -12.59
C THR A 45 -18.12 42.80 -12.00
N ALA A 46 -18.10 41.79 -12.88
CA ALA A 46 -17.75 40.42 -12.50
C ALA A 46 -16.22 40.27 -12.52
N VAL A 47 -15.64 39.91 -11.38
CA VAL A 47 -14.19 39.73 -11.18
C VAL A 47 -13.92 38.24 -11.00
N ALA A 48 -13.25 37.62 -11.96
CA ALA A 48 -12.80 36.24 -11.88
C ALA A 48 -11.44 36.17 -11.16
N LEU A 49 -11.35 35.41 -10.08
CA LEU A 49 -10.11 35.19 -9.34
C LEU A 49 -9.47 33.85 -9.71
N THR A 50 -8.16 33.87 -9.93
CA THR A 50 -7.35 32.69 -10.25
C THR A 50 -6.29 32.50 -9.19
N ALA A 51 -6.29 31.35 -8.51
CA ALA A 51 -5.24 30.96 -7.57
C ALA A 51 -4.09 30.29 -8.33
N ASN A 52 -2.87 30.73 -8.05
CA ASN A 52 -1.65 30.26 -8.69
C ASN A 52 -0.69 29.72 -7.62
N PRO A 53 -0.75 28.40 -7.29
CA PRO A 53 0.14 27.80 -6.29
C PRO A 53 1.61 27.93 -6.68
N ALA A 54 2.47 28.19 -5.70
CA ALA A 54 3.92 28.14 -5.89
C ALA A 54 4.41 26.66 -5.96
N PRO A 55 5.61 26.40 -6.50
CA PRO A 55 6.21 25.06 -6.44
C PRO A 55 6.22 24.50 -5.02
N GLY A 56 5.83 23.23 -4.87
CA GLY A 56 5.71 22.58 -3.55
C GLY A 56 4.45 22.98 -2.77
N SER A 57 3.45 23.60 -3.41
CA SER A 57 2.17 23.93 -2.81
C SER A 57 1.01 23.61 -3.76
N VAL A 58 -0.18 23.44 -3.19
CA VAL A 58 -1.45 23.24 -3.91
C VAL A 58 -2.50 24.20 -3.38
N PHE A 59 -3.40 24.65 -4.25
CA PHE A 59 -4.58 25.41 -3.85
C PHE A 59 -5.63 24.46 -3.26
N THR A 60 -6.13 24.77 -2.07
CA THR A 60 -7.09 23.93 -1.35
C THR A 60 -8.47 24.57 -1.20
N GLY A 61 -8.63 25.84 -1.52
CA GLY A 61 -9.96 26.44 -1.65
C GLY A 61 -10.02 27.93 -1.36
N TRP A 62 -11.14 28.52 -1.75
CA TRP A 62 -11.55 29.88 -1.46
C TRP A 62 -12.39 29.93 -0.19
N ALA A 63 -12.31 31.06 0.51
CA ALA A 63 -13.22 31.40 1.60
C ALA A 63 -13.52 32.91 1.60
N GLY A 64 -14.79 33.27 1.79
CA GLY A 64 -15.23 34.66 1.87
C GLY A 64 -15.94 35.14 0.61
N GLY A 65 -16.82 36.14 0.78
CA GLY A 65 -17.76 36.54 -0.26
C GLY A 65 -18.62 35.36 -0.73
N ASP A 66 -18.81 35.27 -2.04
CA ASP A 66 -19.54 34.17 -2.70
C ASP A 66 -18.60 33.03 -3.15
N CYS A 67 -17.31 33.08 -2.79
CA CYS A 67 -16.32 32.09 -3.19
C CYS A 67 -16.05 31.07 -2.08
N LEU A 68 -16.40 29.81 -2.35
CA LEU A 68 -16.27 28.71 -1.40
C LEU A 68 -15.71 27.46 -2.09
N GLY A 69 -14.79 26.77 -1.39
CA GLY A 69 -14.21 25.51 -1.86
C GLY A 69 -13.29 25.71 -3.06
N THR A 70 -13.13 24.70 -3.90
CA THR A 70 -12.16 24.71 -5.01
C THR A 70 -12.76 25.12 -6.35
N ALA A 71 -14.04 25.50 -6.39
CA ALA A 71 -14.71 25.95 -7.61
C ALA A 71 -14.08 27.26 -8.14
N PRO A 72 -14.20 27.52 -9.45
CA PRO A 72 -13.84 28.83 -10.01
C PRO A 72 -14.53 29.95 -9.22
N CYS A 73 -13.75 30.96 -8.81
CA CYS A 73 -14.25 32.08 -8.02
C CYS A 73 -14.54 33.26 -8.94
N VAL A 74 -15.82 33.67 -9.02
CA VAL A 74 -16.25 34.86 -9.75
C VAL A 74 -17.11 35.70 -8.82
N VAL A 75 -16.70 36.95 -8.62
CA VAL A 75 -17.29 37.88 -7.64
C VAL A 75 -18.01 38.99 -8.38
N ALA A 76 -19.30 39.20 -8.10
CA ALA A 76 -20.01 40.37 -8.59
C ALA A 76 -19.76 41.55 -7.63
N MET A 77 -19.08 42.58 -8.09
CA MET A 77 -18.68 43.75 -7.28
C MET A 77 -19.87 44.66 -7.01
N THR A 78 -20.74 44.25 -6.09
CA THR A 78 -21.92 45.01 -5.63
C THR A 78 -21.71 45.62 -4.24
N ALA A 79 -20.70 45.14 -3.52
CA ALA A 79 -20.21 45.63 -2.25
C ALA A 79 -18.71 45.38 -2.15
N ALA A 80 -18.06 45.94 -1.12
CA ALA A 80 -16.69 45.56 -0.82
C ALA A 80 -16.65 44.11 -0.31
N THR A 81 -15.72 43.33 -0.84
CA THR A 81 -15.62 41.87 -0.57
C THR A 81 -14.22 41.55 -0.07
N SER A 82 -14.12 40.51 0.76
CA SER A 82 -12.83 39.98 1.21
C SER A 82 -12.80 38.48 0.98
N ILE A 83 -11.77 38.02 0.28
CA ILE A 83 -11.63 36.63 -0.16
C ILE A 83 -10.26 36.11 0.26
N THR A 84 -10.23 34.88 0.73
CA THR A 84 -9.02 34.19 1.15
C THR A 84 -8.79 33.00 0.23
N ALA A 85 -7.59 32.88 -0.35
CA ALA A 85 -7.11 31.69 -1.02
C ALA A 85 -6.28 30.84 -0.05
N ALA A 86 -6.68 29.60 0.16
CA ALA A 86 -5.92 28.65 0.97
C ALA A 86 -4.94 27.87 0.09
N PHE A 87 -3.67 27.85 0.50
CA PHE A 87 -2.62 27.03 -0.09
C PHE A 87 -2.04 26.08 0.95
N THR A 88 -1.80 24.83 0.56
CA THR A 88 -1.22 23.79 1.43
C THR A 88 0.08 23.28 0.83
N ARG A 89 1.11 23.05 1.65
CA ARG A 89 2.38 22.45 1.20
C ARG A 89 2.14 21.05 0.65
N THR A 90 2.96 20.64 -0.30
CA THR A 90 2.98 19.25 -0.74
C THR A 90 4.25 18.54 -0.32
N PHE A 91 4.13 17.24 -0.05
CA PHE A 91 5.24 16.35 0.25
C PHE A 91 5.24 15.17 -0.71
N VAL A 92 6.43 14.75 -1.10
CA VAL A 92 6.62 13.60 -1.99
C VAL A 92 6.62 12.32 -1.16
N LEU A 93 5.76 11.38 -1.53
CA LEU A 93 5.83 10.00 -1.12
C LEU A 93 6.48 9.19 -2.24
N THR A 94 7.55 8.48 -1.92
CA THR A 94 8.24 7.58 -2.83
C THR A 94 8.08 6.14 -2.34
N VAL A 95 7.71 5.25 -3.26
CA VAL A 95 7.64 3.81 -3.03
C VAL A 95 8.80 3.13 -3.75
N SER A 96 9.61 2.38 -3.02
CA SER A 96 10.64 1.50 -3.57
C SER A 96 10.19 0.04 -3.54
N ALA A 97 10.49 -0.70 -4.59
CA ALA A 97 10.36 -2.16 -4.58
C ALA A 97 11.70 -2.80 -4.20
N ALA A 98 11.66 -3.87 -3.41
CA ALA A 98 12.82 -4.67 -3.00
C ALA A 98 12.49 -6.17 -3.09
N GLY A 99 13.51 -7.01 -2.89
CA GLY A 99 13.40 -8.47 -2.96
C GLY A 99 13.58 -9.02 -4.39
N ALA A 100 13.54 -10.34 -4.52
CA ALA A 100 13.78 -11.03 -5.79
C ALA A 100 12.50 -11.23 -6.63
N GLY A 101 11.33 -11.02 -6.01
CA GLY A 101 10.04 -11.17 -6.64
C GLY A 101 9.61 -9.92 -7.41
N VAL A 102 8.47 -10.03 -8.07
CA VAL A 102 7.81 -8.93 -8.77
C VAL A 102 6.47 -8.61 -8.13
N GLY A 103 6.04 -7.36 -8.25
CA GLY A 103 4.75 -6.92 -7.77
C GLY A 103 4.47 -5.46 -8.13
N THR A 104 3.27 -5.02 -7.80
CA THR A 104 2.84 -3.63 -7.99
C THR A 104 2.36 -3.06 -6.65
N VAL A 105 2.51 -1.75 -6.48
CA VAL A 105 1.97 -1.03 -5.32
C VAL A 105 1.05 0.07 -5.81
N THR A 106 -0.16 0.14 -5.26
CA THR A 106 -1.11 1.22 -5.52
C THR A 106 -1.35 2.06 -4.27
N SER A 107 -1.76 3.31 -4.45
CA SER A 107 -2.18 4.20 -3.36
C SER A 107 -3.66 4.53 -3.41
N SER A 108 -4.24 4.87 -2.25
CA SER A 108 -5.48 5.61 -2.10
C SER A 108 -5.22 6.84 -1.23
N PRO A 109 -5.45 8.08 -1.72
CA PRO A 109 -5.93 8.44 -3.06
C PRO A 109 -5.02 7.96 -4.20
N THR A 110 -5.60 7.68 -5.36
CA THR A 110 -4.88 7.12 -6.52
C THR A 110 -3.91 8.12 -7.11
N SER A 111 -2.62 7.92 -6.88
CA SER A 111 -1.55 8.72 -7.51
C SER A 111 -0.24 7.93 -7.66
N ILE A 112 -0.08 6.82 -6.92
CA ILE A 112 1.03 5.88 -7.07
C ILE A 112 0.49 4.57 -7.66
N THR A 113 1.17 4.09 -8.70
CA THR A 113 1.04 2.75 -9.29
C THR A 113 2.46 2.27 -9.57
N CYS A 114 3.18 1.89 -8.52
CA CYS A 114 4.58 1.54 -8.60
C CYS A 114 4.74 0.21 -9.34
N GLY A 115 5.58 0.25 -10.37
CA GLY A 115 5.50 -0.56 -11.59
C GLY A 115 5.67 0.36 -12.81
N ALA A 116 5.03 1.55 -12.77
CA ALA A 116 5.26 2.65 -13.70
C ALA A 116 5.50 3.99 -12.99
N ILE A 117 4.67 4.33 -11.99
CA ILE A 117 4.73 5.60 -11.25
C ILE A 117 4.94 5.29 -9.76
N CYS A 118 6.17 5.50 -9.29
CA CYS A 118 6.58 5.15 -7.92
C CYS A 118 6.71 6.35 -6.98
N SER A 119 6.34 7.55 -7.41
CA SER A 119 6.36 8.73 -6.55
C SER A 119 5.23 9.69 -6.91
N ALA A 120 4.61 10.29 -5.89
CA ALA A 120 3.59 11.32 -6.07
C ALA A 120 3.67 12.36 -4.94
N ALA A 121 3.23 13.59 -5.26
CA ALA A 121 3.13 14.67 -4.28
C ALA A 121 1.71 14.73 -3.71
N TYR A 122 1.59 14.80 -2.39
CA TYR A 122 0.33 14.92 -1.67
C TYR A 122 0.34 16.17 -0.80
N ALA A 123 -0.82 16.77 -0.58
CA ALA A 123 -0.95 17.86 0.38
C ALA A 123 -0.54 17.39 1.79
N SER A 124 0.10 18.26 2.56
CA SER A 124 0.39 18.04 3.98
C SER A 124 -0.88 17.60 4.72
N GLY A 125 -0.75 16.60 5.59
CA GLY A 125 -1.87 16.01 6.33
C GLY A 125 -2.70 14.99 5.54
N THR A 126 -2.41 14.74 4.26
CA THR A 126 -3.13 13.71 3.49
C THR A 126 -2.85 12.32 4.09
N VAL A 127 -3.91 11.56 4.32
CA VAL A 127 -3.84 10.15 4.68
C VAL A 127 -3.76 9.33 3.39
N VAL A 128 -2.70 8.55 3.24
CA VAL A 128 -2.45 7.68 2.08
C VAL A 128 -2.43 6.22 2.54
N THR A 129 -3.21 5.37 1.89
CA THR A 129 -3.16 3.90 2.07
C THR A 129 -2.45 3.27 0.87
N LEU A 130 -1.37 2.53 1.12
CA LEU A 130 -0.62 1.75 0.14
C LEU A 130 -1.04 0.28 0.20
N THR A 131 -1.27 -0.30 -0.98
CA THR A 131 -1.64 -1.72 -1.14
C THR A 131 -0.65 -2.38 -2.10
N ALA A 132 -0.10 -3.52 -1.69
CA ALA A 132 0.82 -4.30 -2.51
C ALA A 132 0.09 -5.50 -3.13
N THR A 133 0.32 -5.72 -4.43
CA THR A 133 -0.19 -6.86 -5.18
C THR A 133 0.99 -7.62 -5.78
N PRO A 134 1.32 -8.82 -5.27
CA PRO A 134 2.35 -9.66 -5.86
C PRO A 134 2.06 -10.02 -7.31
N GLY A 135 3.10 -10.10 -8.14
CA GLY A 135 3.01 -10.65 -9.49
C GLY A 135 3.08 -12.17 -9.50
N ALA A 136 3.10 -12.76 -10.70
CA ALA A 136 3.21 -14.20 -10.86
C ALA A 136 4.51 -14.74 -10.21
N ASN A 137 4.41 -15.92 -9.59
CA ASN A 137 5.50 -16.60 -8.89
C ASN A 137 6.20 -15.73 -7.82
N SER A 138 5.47 -14.77 -7.23
CA SER A 138 5.98 -13.86 -6.20
C SER A 138 4.99 -13.72 -5.07
N PHE A 139 5.49 -13.33 -3.90
CA PHE A 139 4.69 -13.00 -2.72
C PHE A 139 5.14 -11.69 -2.10
N PHE A 140 4.25 -11.06 -1.34
CA PHE A 140 4.57 -9.82 -0.63
C PHE A 140 5.14 -10.16 0.74
N ALA A 141 6.44 -9.91 0.92
CA ALA A 141 7.16 -10.19 2.17
C ALA A 141 6.90 -9.11 3.23
N GLY A 142 6.57 -7.89 2.81
CA GLY A 142 6.10 -6.84 3.71
C GLY A 142 6.62 -5.44 3.39
N TRP A 143 6.10 -4.48 4.16
CA TRP A 143 6.50 -3.08 4.14
C TRP A 143 7.67 -2.80 5.09
N SER A 144 8.46 -1.79 4.77
CA SER A 144 9.40 -1.14 5.69
C SER A 144 9.56 0.34 5.35
N GLY A 145 10.00 1.15 6.32
CA GLY A 145 10.21 2.59 6.13
C GLY A 145 8.92 3.41 6.19
N GLY A 146 9.05 4.73 6.37
CA GLY A 146 7.92 5.67 6.35
C GLY A 146 6.81 5.41 7.36
N GLY A 147 7.10 4.68 8.43
CA GLY A 147 6.09 4.24 9.43
C GLY A 147 5.32 2.97 9.04
N CYS A 148 5.62 2.36 7.89
CA CYS A 148 5.03 1.11 7.44
C CYS A 148 5.83 -0.10 7.92
N ALA A 149 5.13 -1.15 8.35
CA ALA A 149 5.70 -2.44 8.70
C ALA A 149 4.69 -3.58 8.49
N GLY A 150 5.17 -4.81 8.36
CA GLY A 150 4.34 -6.01 8.20
C GLY A 150 3.71 -6.12 6.81
N THR A 151 2.70 -6.98 6.68
CA THR A 151 2.11 -7.36 5.37
C THR A 151 0.72 -6.76 5.11
N ALA A 152 0.10 -6.15 6.12
CA ALA A 152 -1.18 -5.46 5.96
C ALA A 152 -1.03 -4.20 5.08
N PRO A 153 -2.10 -3.69 4.44
CA PRO A 153 -2.06 -2.41 3.76
C PRO A 153 -1.50 -1.32 4.67
N CYS A 154 -0.55 -0.51 4.16
CA CYS A 154 0.06 0.53 4.98
C CYS A 154 -0.71 1.85 4.87
N THR A 155 -1.20 2.37 5.99
CA THR A 155 -1.83 3.69 6.05
C THR A 155 -0.91 4.66 6.78
N LEU A 156 -0.56 5.78 6.14
CA LEU A 156 0.30 6.83 6.71
C LEU A 156 -0.28 8.24 6.46
N THR A 157 0.09 9.19 7.30
CA THR A 157 -0.25 10.62 7.13
C THR A 157 0.99 11.38 6.72
N LEU A 158 0.95 12.11 5.61
CA LEU A 158 2.13 12.86 5.15
C LEU A 158 2.30 14.18 5.89
N GLY A 159 3.25 14.23 6.82
CA GLY A 159 3.76 15.47 7.41
C GLY A 159 5.12 15.92 6.85
N GLY A 160 5.69 15.15 5.92
CA GLY A 160 7.02 15.37 5.35
C GLY A 160 7.28 14.44 4.16
N ALA A 161 8.42 14.63 3.50
CA ALA A 161 8.85 13.72 2.44
C ALA A 161 9.13 12.32 3.03
N THR A 162 8.57 11.28 2.41
CA THR A 162 8.53 9.93 2.99
C THR A 162 8.92 8.89 1.94
N VAL A 163 9.70 7.89 2.37
CA VAL A 163 10.05 6.72 1.56
C VAL A 163 9.51 5.46 2.22
N VAL A 164 8.79 4.65 1.46
CA VAL A 164 8.26 3.35 1.88
C VAL A 164 8.79 2.28 0.93
N THR A 165 9.31 1.18 1.48
CA THR A 165 9.77 0.03 0.71
C THR A 165 8.76 -1.11 0.79
N ALA A 166 8.35 -1.61 -0.37
CA ALA A 166 7.58 -2.84 -0.55
C ALA A 166 8.52 -3.98 -0.94
N THR A 167 8.57 -5.05 -0.16
CA THR A 167 9.42 -6.19 -0.48
C THR A 167 8.57 -7.29 -1.12
N PHE A 168 8.92 -7.69 -2.33
CA PHE A 168 8.37 -8.84 -3.03
C PHE A 168 9.45 -9.89 -3.20
N ASP A 169 9.16 -11.13 -2.82
CA ASP A 169 10.09 -12.25 -2.99
C ASP A 169 9.48 -13.35 -3.86
N VAL A 170 10.33 -14.21 -4.40
CA VAL A 170 9.92 -15.29 -5.29
C VAL A 170 9.30 -16.45 -4.51
N THR A 171 8.17 -16.95 -5.00
CA THR A 171 7.67 -18.26 -4.58
C THR A 171 8.51 -19.32 -5.28
N ARG A 172 9.41 -20.01 -4.56
CA ARG A 172 10.21 -21.09 -5.16
C ARG A 172 9.39 -22.39 -5.12
N PRO A 173 9.07 -23.02 -6.27
CA PRO A 173 8.40 -24.30 -6.25
C PRO A 173 9.32 -25.34 -5.59
N PHE A 174 8.81 -26.00 -4.55
CA PHE A 174 9.52 -27.12 -3.91
C PHE A 174 9.53 -28.31 -4.87
N THR A 175 10.72 -28.70 -5.32
CA THR A 175 10.94 -29.92 -6.11
C THR A 175 11.21 -31.07 -5.15
N PHE A 176 10.33 -32.07 -5.15
CA PHE A 176 10.53 -33.31 -4.42
C PHE A 176 11.20 -34.34 -5.33
N THR A 177 12.12 -35.15 -4.80
CA THR A 177 12.93 -36.09 -5.60
C THR A 177 12.08 -37.18 -6.28
N ASP A 178 10.89 -37.47 -5.76
CA ASP A 178 9.93 -38.41 -6.33
C ASP A 178 8.48 -37.87 -6.29
N PRO A 179 8.09 -36.99 -7.22
CA PRO A 179 6.79 -36.30 -7.15
C PRO A 179 5.58 -37.27 -7.27
N ASP A 180 5.75 -38.41 -7.94
CA ASP A 180 4.67 -39.35 -8.26
C ASP A 180 4.49 -40.45 -7.19
N LEU A 181 4.01 -40.06 -6.01
CA LEU A 181 3.58 -41.03 -5.00
C LEU A 181 2.18 -41.58 -5.32
N SER A 182 2.12 -42.88 -5.64
CA SER A 182 0.87 -43.58 -5.98
C SER A 182 0.39 -44.47 -4.84
N SER A 183 -0.92 -44.48 -4.61
CA SER A 183 -1.55 -45.29 -3.57
C SER A 183 -1.34 -46.78 -3.84
N GLY A 184 -0.82 -47.51 -2.86
CA GLY A 184 -0.64 -48.96 -2.94
C GLY A 184 0.68 -49.45 -3.54
N PHE A 185 1.49 -48.56 -4.13
CA PHE A 185 2.77 -48.93 -4.75
C PHE A 185 3.97 -48.18 -4.16
N SER A 186 3.80 -46.92 -3.77
CA SER A 186 4.89 -46.14 -3.20
C SER A 186 5.08 -46.45 -1.72
N ILE A 187 6.30 -46.88 -1.35
CA ILE A 187 6.73 -47.02 0.03
C ILE A 187 7.17 -45.65 0.54
N ILE A 188 6.61 -45.20 1.67
CA ILE A 188 7.00 -43.94 2.30
C ILE A 188 8.34 -44.11 3.02
N LYS A 189 9.29 -43.24 2.66
CA LYS A 189 10.68 -43.29 3.12
C LYS A 189 11.00 -42.05 3.95
N ALA A 190 12.07 -42.14 4.74
CA ALA A 190 12.64 -41.01 5.49
C ALA A 190 12.86 -39.76 4.62
N VAL A 191 13.30 -39.93 3.37
CA VAL A 191 13.54 -38.81 2.44
C VAL A 191 12.28 -37.96 2.21
N HIS A 192 11.08 -38.56 2.17
CA HIS A 192 9.83 -37.81 1.96
C HIS A 192 9.53 -36.86 3.11
N ILE A 193 9.80 -37.31 4.34
CA ILE A 193 9.62 -36.50 5.54
C ILE A 193 10.70 -35.43 5.61
N LEU A 194 11.96 -35.78 5.35
CA LEU A 194 13.06 -34.81 5.37
C LEU A 194 12.86 -33.68 4.35
N GLU A 195 12.44 -33.99 3.13
CA GLU A 195 12.12 -32.96 2.11
C GLU A 195 10.95 -32.08 2.54
N LEU A 196 9.90 -32.65 3.16
CA LEU A 196 8.77 -31.88 3.67
C LEU A 196 9.17 -30.99 4.86
N ARG A 197 10.02 -31.47 5.77
CA ARG A 197 10.56 -30.68 6.88
C ARG A 197 11.32 -29.46 6.38
N GLU A 198 12.18 -29.66 5.38
CA GLU A 198 12.95 -28.57 4.78
C GLU A 198 12.05 -27.58 4.04
N ALA A 199 11.08 -28.07 3.27
CA ALA A 199 10.12 -27.23 2.57
C ALA A 199 9.29 -26.36 3.53
N ILE A 200 8.76 -26.96 4.61
CA ILE A 200 7.98 -26.24 5.62
C ILE A 200 8.85 -25.23 6.36
N ASN A 201 10.07 -25.58 6.79
CA ASN A 201 10.96 -24.64 7.47
C ASN A 201 11.39 -23.48 6.57
N THR A 202 11.66 -23.75 5.28
CA THR A 202 11.94 -22.71 4.28
C THR A 202 10.75 -21.76 4.13
N ALA A 203 9.54 -22.30 3.97
CA ALA A 203 8.33 -21.50 3.85
C ALA A 203 8.09 -20.64 5.12
N ARG A 204 8.45 -21.14 6.31
CA ARG A 204 8.32 -20.41 7.58
C ARG A 204 9.27 -19.23 7.62
N ILE A 205 10.54 -19.47 7.30
CA ILE A 205 11.58 -18.43 7.25
C ILE A 205 11.22 -17.34 6.25
N ASN A 206 10.69 -17.69 5.08
CA ASN A 206 10.25 -16.72 4.07
C ASN A 206 9.16 -15.75 4.58
N ARG A 207 8.43 -16.10 5.65
CA ARG A 207 7.44 -15.24 6.31
C ARG A 207 7.95 -14.59 7.60
N GLY A 208 9.24 -14.66 7.87
CA GLY A 208 9.83 -14.16 9.11
C GLY A 208 9.46 -14.99 10.35
N LEU A 209 8.93 -16.20 10.16
CA LEU A 209 8.73 -17.15 11.26
C LEU A 209 10.02 -17.94 11.50
N ARG A 210 10.21 -18.36 12.75
CA ARG A 210 11.31 -19.29 13.08
C ARG A 210 11.04 -20.68 12.50
N ALA A 211 12.11 -21.31 12.02
CA ALA A 211 12.13 -22.73 11.74
C ALA A 211 11.79 -23.52 13.02
N ILE A 212 11.10 -24.64 12.85
CA ILE A 212 10.79 -25.55 13.94
C ILE A 212 11.80 -26.69 14.00
N SER A 213 12.03 -27.16 15.22
CA SER A 213 12.74 -28.40 15.49
C SER A 213 11.72 -29.52 15.60
N PHE A 214 11.81 -30.52 14.73
CA PHE A 214 11.00 -31.73 14.80
C PHE A 214 11.55 -32.66 15.89
N THR A 215 10.68 -33.39 16.58
CA THR A 215 11.04 -34.15 17.80
C THR A 215 12.09 -35.24 17.54
N ASP A 216 12.12 -35.79 16.32
CA ASP A 216 13.05 -36.82 15.85
C ASP A 216 13.89 -36.32 14.65
N PRO A 217 14.91 -35.46 14.88
CA PRO A 217 15.62 -34.78 13.80
C PRO A 217 16.39 -35.73 12.86
N ASN A 218 16.73 -36.94 13.32
CA ASN A 218 17.59 -37.89 12.59
C ASN A 218 16.78 -39.06 12.00
N LEU A 219 16.09 -38.81 10.88
CA LEU A 219 15.46 -39.87 10.09
C LEU A 219 16.49 -40.51 9.15
N THR A 220 16.99 -41.70 9.49
CA THR A 220 17.94 -42.44 8.64
C THR A 220 17.20 -43.29 7.60
N GLY A 221 17.54 -43.12 6.32
CA GLY A 221 17.00 -43.90 5.21
C GLY A 221 17.26 -45.40 5.37
N GLY A 222 16.22 -46.22 5.19
CA GLY A 222 16.30 -47.68 5.31
C GLY A 222 16.24 -48.24 6.74
N SER A 223 16.32 -47.39 7.77
CA SER A 223 16.25 -47.83 9.18
C SER A 223 15.07 -47.24 9.95
N THR A 224 14.52 -46.09 9.52
CA THR A 224 13.45 -45.42 10.26
C THR A 224 12.09 -45.76 9.65
N THR A 225 11.19 -46.34 10.46
CA THR A 225 9.80 -46.56 10.09
C THR A 225 9.02 -45.26 10.26
N ILE A 226 8.38 -44.78 9.19
CA ILE A 226 7.58 -43.55 9.25
C ILE A 226 6.24 -43.84 9.93
N GLN A 227 6.01 -43.17 11.06
CA GLN A 227 4.82 -43.26 11.88
C GLN A 227 3.92 -42.04 11.73
N ALA A 228 2.68 -42.16 12.22
CA ALA A 228 1.68 -41.10 12.22
C ALA A 228 2.15 -39.82 12.91
N VAL A 229 3.01 -39.92 13.93
CA VAL A 229 3.57 -38.76 14.64
C VAL A 229 4.32 -37.80 13.72
N HIS A 230 5.10 -38.32 12.76
CA HIS A 230 5.83 -37.46 11.81
C HIS A 230 4.88 -36.65 10.92
N ILE A 231 3.77 -37.26 10.49
CA ILE A 231 2.74 -36.59 9.70
C ILE A 231 2.01 -35.55 10.56
N ALA A 232 1.68 -35.89 11.80
CA ALA A 232 1.02 -34.98 12.73
C ALA A 232 1.88 -33.73 13.03
N GLU A 233 3.18 -33.89 13.22
CA GLU A 233 4.10 -32.77 13.40
C GLU A 233 4.19 -31.88 12.15
N LEU A 234 4.26 -32.48 10.95
CA LEU A 234 4.26 -31.72 9.69
C LEU A 234 2.95 -30.93 9.51
N ARG A 235 1.80 -31.55 9.80
CA ARG A 235 0.49 -30.87 9.77
C ARG A 235 0.44 -29.72 10.77
N ALA A 236 0.80 -29.98 12.03
CA ALA A 236 0.82 -28.95 13.07
C ALA A 236 1.74 -27.77 12.73
N ALA A 237 2.92 -28.06 12.15
CA ALA A 237 3.87 -27.05 11.70
C ALA A 237 3.31 -26.16 10.59
N LEU A 238 2.56 -26.77 9.66
CA LEU A 238 1.91 -26.07 8.56
C LEU A 238 0.71 -25.26 9.08
N ASP A 239 -0.13 -25.85 9.93
CA ASP A 239 -1.33 -25.22 10.46
C ASP A 239 -0.99 -24.03 11.38
N GLU A 240 0.07 -24.12 12.20
CA GLU A 240 0.58 -23.02 13.04
C GLU A 240 1.06 -21.84 12.19
N ALA A 241 1.77 -22.12 11.09
CA ALA A 241 2.34 -21.08 10.25
C ALA A 241 1.35 -20.51 9.23
N TYR A 242 0.35 -21.29 8.84
CA TYR A 242 -0.54 -20.99 7.72
C TYR A 242 -1.96 -21.41 8.08
N ALA A 243 -2.71 -20.56 8.80
CA ALA A 243 -4.08 -20.82 9.30
C ALA A 243 -5.12 -21.41 8.31
N ALA A 244 -4.77 -21.60 7.03
CA ALA A 244 -5.50 -22.30 5.98
C ALA A 244 -4.82 -23.61 5.49
N GLY A 245 -3.93 -24.23 6.28
CA GLY A 245 -3.21 -25.47 5.98
C GLY A 245 -4.16 -26.52 5.39
N GLY A 246 -3.75 -27.11 4.27
CA GLY A 246 -4.64 -27.77 3.30
C GLY A 246 -5.69 -28.70 3.92
N THR A 247 -6.85 -28.80 3.28
CA THR A 247 -7.89 -29.75 3.69
C THR A 247 -7.36 -31.18 3.61
N TYR A 248 -7.05 -31.77 4.76
CA TYR A 248 -6.62 -33.16 4.86
C TYR A 248 -7.82 -34.10 4.74
N THR A 249 -7.72 -35.13 3.91
CA THR A 249 -8.83 -36.09 3.73
C THR A 249 -9.06 -36.99 4.95
N ASP A 250 -8.08 -37.09 5.86
CA ASP A 250 -8.17 -37.81 7.15
C ASP A 250 -7.71 -36.93 8.34
N PRO A 251 -8.58 -36.06 8.89
CA PRO A 251 -8.18 -35.11 9.92
C PRO A 251 -7.74 -35.77 11.25
N GLY A 252 -8.15 -37.01 11.51
CA GLY A 252 -7.75 -37.77 12.70
C GLY A 252 -6.63 -38.77 12.41
N LEU A 253 -5.41 -38.48 12.86
CA LEU A 253 -4.32 -39.45 12.88
C LEU A 253 -4.26 -40.10 14.28
N GLY A 254 -4.60 -41.37 14.36
CA GLY A 254 -4.42 -42.13 15.60
C GLY A 254 -2.95 -42.46 15.80
N VAL A 255 -2.38 -41.99 16.91
CA VAL A 255 -1.01 -42.35 17.33
C VAL A 255 -0.93 -43.88 17.42
N GLU A 256 0.07 -44.47 16.76
CA GLU A 256 0.30 -45.93 16.65
C GLU A 256 -0.74 -46.76 15.88
N THR A 257 -1.90 -46.21 15.51
CA THR A 257 -2.96 -46.94 14.80
C THR A 257 -3.10 -46.53 13.32
N THR A 258 -2.71 -45.31 12.96
CA THR A 258 -2.73 -44.87 11.56
C THR A 258 -1.50 -45.32 10.81
N VAL A 259 -1.70 -46.10 9.74
CA VAL A 259 -0.66 -46.43 8.76
C VAL A 259 -0.42 -45.24 7.84
N VAL A 260 0.83 -44.77 7.75
CA VAL A 260 1.20 -43.66 6.86
C VAL A 260 1.13 -44.10 5.40
N LYS A 261 0.38 -43.36 4.58
CA LYS A 261 0.13 -43.64 3.17
C LYS A 261 0.66 -42.52 2.27
N ALA A 262 0.85 -42.85 0.99
CA ALA A 262 1.20 -41.89 -0.07
C ALA A 262 0.30 -40.64 -0.10
N MET A 263 -0.99 -40.79 0.21
CA MET A 263 -1.93 -39.67 0.28
C MET A 263 -1.54 -38.60 1.32
N HIS A 264 -1.05 -38.99 2.50
CA HIS A 264 -0.68 -38.02 3.54
C HIS A 264 0.49 -37.14 3.10
N ILE A 265 1.49 -37.75 2.44
CA ILE A 265 2.65 -37.03 1.90
C ILE A 265 2.21 -36.12 0.75
N ARG A 266 1.35 -36.61 -0.16
CA ARG A 266 0.87 -35.82 -1.30
C ARG A 266 0.10 -34.58 -0.86
N GLU A 267 -0.77 -34.71 0.14
CA GLU A 267 -1.51 -33.57 0.69
C GLU A 267 -0.57 -32.53 1.30
N LEU A 268 0.41 -32.95 2.10
CA LEU A 268 1.41 -32.05 2.67
C LEU A 268 2.27 -31.37 1.59
N ARG A 269 2.67 -32.12 0.55
CA ARG A 269 3.44 -31.58 -0.58
C ARG A 269 2.65 -30.53 -1.36
N LEU A 270 1.37 -30.81 -1.64
CA LEU A 270 0.48 -29.85 -2.29
C LEU A 270 0.25 -28.62 -1.42
N ALA A 271 0.04 -28.82 -0.13
CA ALA A 271 -0.21 -27.74 0.81
C ALA A 271 1.01 -26.83 0.94
N VAL A 272 2.23 -27.37 1.06
CA VAL A 272 3.46 -26.55 1.13
C VAL A 272 3.79 -25.87 -0.21
N GLN A 273 3.48 -26.51 -1.36
CA GLN A 273 3.65 -25.90 -2.69
C GLN A 273 2.65 -24.77 -2.97
N ALA A 274 1.48 -24.80 -2.33
CA ALA A 274 0.50 -23.72 -2.41
C ALA A 274 0.87 -22.52 -1.52
N LEU A 275 1.91 -22.64 -0.69
CA LEU A 275 2.38 -21.53 0.11
C LEU A 275 3.25 -20.59 -0.73
N PRO A 276 2.99 -19.28 -0.67
CA PRO A 276 3.92 -18.29 -1.19
C PRO A 276 5.30 -18.37 -0.53
#